data_AF-A0A8T7BMS4-F1
#
_entry.id   AF-A0A8T7BMS4-F1
#
_cell.length_a   1.000
_cell.length_b   1.000
_cell.length_c   1.000
_cell.angle_alpha   90.00
_cell.angle_beta   90.00
_cell.angle_gamma   90.00
#
_symmetry.space_group_name_H-M   'P 1'
#
loop_
_entity.id
_entity.type
_entity.pdbx_description
1 polymer ?
#
loop_
_entity_poly.entity_id
_entity_poly.type
_entity_poly.pdbx_seq_one_letter_code
_entity_poly.pdbx_strand_id
1 'polypeptide(L)'
;MKNVSSLLLVMLLHGSFFHIAKAQDGKTALVPLPSVDDFTKGNDGWAFGLGLGVEYVSAYEGSDEFGFEVDPAGAVQWRSGDDIVFWAGEALG
;
A
#
# COMPACT_ATOMS: atom_id res chain seq x y z
N MET A 1 -33.30 -17.27 8.94
CA MET A 1 -32.49 -16.09 8.52
C MET A 1 -31.35 -15.78 9.48
N LYS A 2 -31.58 -15.66 10.79
CA LYS A 2 -30.52 -15.42 11.81
C LYS A 2 -29.34 -16.41 11.75
N ASN A 3 -29.63 -17.70 11.59
CA ASN A 3 -28.59 -18.74 11.57
C ASN A 3 -27.70 -18.67 10.32
N VAL A 4 -28.27 -18.28 9.18
CA VAL A 4 -27.54 -18.09 7.92
C VAL A 4 -26.63 -16.87 8.01
N SER A 5 -27.13 -15.77 8.58
CA SER A 5 -26.34 -14.55 8.79
C SER A 5 -25.20 -14.77 9.80
N SER A 6 -25.42 -15.60 10.83
CA SER A 6 -24.38 -15.98 11.79
C SER A 6 -23.28 -16.83 11.11
N LEU A 7 -23.68 -17.79 10.28
CA LEU A 7 -22.72 -18.62 9.53
C LEU A 7 -21.85 -17.77 8.58
N LEU A 8 -22.48 -16.80 7.90
CA LEU A 8 -21.80 -15.89 6.98
C LEU A 8 -20.76 -15.01 7.73
N LEU A 9 -21.13 -14.49 8.90
CA LEU A 9 -20.24 -13.69 9.73
C LEU A 9 -19.02 -14.50 10.21
N VAL A 10 -19.23 -15.76 10.61
CA VAL A 10 -18.15 -16.67 10.98
C VAL A 10 -17.21 -16.91 9.80
N MET A 11 -17.74 -17.12 8.59
CA MET A 11 -16.92 -17.30 7.38
C MET A 11 -16.08 -16.06 7.05
N LEU A 12 -16.64 -14.85 7.16
CA LEU A 12 -15.93 -13.59 6.94
C LEU A 12 -14.79 -13.37 7.95
N LEU A 13 -15.04 -13.68 9.22
CA LEU A 13 -14.01 -13.60 10.27
C LEU A 13 -12.86 -14.58 9.99
N HIS A 14 -13.15 -15.82 9.56
CA HIS A 14 -12.10 -16.80 9.24
C HIS A 14 -11.28 -16.42 8.00
N GLY A 15 -11.90 -15.79 7.00
CA GLY A 15 -11.20 -15.28 5.81
C GLY A 15 -10.14 -14.22 6.11
N SER A 16 -10.28 -13.51 7.23
CA SER A 16 -9.40 -12.39 7.61
C SER A 16 -8.06 -12.85 8.21
N PHE A 17 -7.93 -14.12 8.60
CA PHE A 17 -6.72 -14.66 9.24
C PHE A 17 -5.74 -15.35 8.28
N PHE A 18 -6.02 -15.38 6.97
CA PHE A 18 -5.10 -15.91 5.97
C PHE A 18 -4.05 -14.86 5.58
N HIS A 19 -3.15 -14.53 6.50
CA HIS A 19 -1.98 -13.72 6.17
C HIS A 19 -0.97 -14.59 5.40
N ILE A 20 -0.90 -14.42 4.08
CA ILE A 20 0.19 -14.98 3.29
C ILE A 20 1.46 -14.19 3.62
N ALA A 21 2.34 -14.75 4.44
CA ALA A 21 3.69 -14.24 4.59
C ALA A 21 4.46 -14.49 3.28
N LYS A 22 4.47 -13.49 2.39
CA LYS A 22 5.33 -13.48 1.20
C LYS A 22 6.72 -13.06 1.67
N ALA A 23 7.69 -13.97 1.60
CA ALA A 23 9.08 -13.58 1.74
C ALA A 23 9.41 -12.55 0.64
N GLN A 24 10.14 -11.50 1.00
CA GLN A 24 10.66 -10.53 0.04
C GLN A 24 11.51 -11.28 -0.99
N ASP A 25 11.25 -11.07 -2.28
CA ASP A 25 12.09 -11.61 -3.36
C ASP A 25 13.56 -11.28 -3.03
N GLY A 26 14.45 -12.27 -3.16
CA GLY A 26 15.88 -12.17 -2.84
C GLY A 26 16.68 -11.25 -3.78
N LYS A 27 16.11 -10.10 -4.14
CA LYS A 27 16.71 -9.09 -4.99
C LYS A 27 17.79 -8.34 -4.23
N THR A 28 18.84 -7.99 -4.94
CA THR A 28 19.92 -7.15 -4.44
C THR A 28 19.33 -5.86 -3.87
N ALA A 29 19.63 -5.58 -2.59
CA ALA A 29 19.26 -4.31 -1.98
C ALA A 29 19.99 -3.17 -2.71
N LEU A 30 19.23 -2.26 -3.29
CA LEU A 30 19.80 -1.07 -3.94
C LEU A 30 20.13 -0.08 -2.84
N VAL A 31 21.42 0.08 -2.58
CA VAL A 31 21.95 1.08 -1.66
C VAL A 31 22.49 2.24 -2.49
N PRO A 32 22.16 3.50 -2.16
CA PRO A 32 21.35 3.95 -1.03
C PRO A 32 19.92 4.23 -1.51
N LEU A 33 18.90 3.64 -0.92
CA LEU A 33 17.62 4.30 -0.54
C LEU A 33 16.62 3.23 -0.06
N PRO A 34 16.71 2.79 1.20
CA PRO A 34 15.69 1.96 1.85
C PRO A 34 14.31 2.62 1.97
N SER A 35 14.14 3.86 1.46
CA SER A 35 12.94 4.69 1.66
C SER A 35 11.98 4.70 0.46
N VAL A 36 12.31 4.03 -0.65
CA VAL A 36 11.43 3.96 -1.84
C VAL A 36 11.26 2.50 -2.24
N ASP A 37 10.03 2.01 -2.24
CA ASP A 37 9.72 0.66 -2.70
C ASP A 37 10.08 0.50 -4.19
N ASP A 38 10.84 -0.55 -4.53
CA ASP A 38 11.08 -0.96 -5.91
C ASP A 38 9.94 -1.88 -6.39
N PHE A 39 8.94 -1.28 -7.05
CA PHE A 39 7.85 -2.03 -7.67
C PHE A 39 8.12 -2.41 -9.13
N THR A 40 9.25 -2.01 -9.72
CA THR A 40 9.73 -2.62 -10.99
C THR A 40 10.31 -4.01 -10.77
N LYS A 41 10.54 -4.39 -9.51
CA LYS A 41 10.96 -5.73 -9.12
C LYS A 41 12.32 -6.07 -9.73
N GLY A 42 13.20 -5.08 -9.88
CA GLY A 42 14.52 -5.26 -10.49
C GLY A 42 14.53 -5.41 -12.01
N ASN A 43 13.39 -5.22 -12.69
CA ASN A 43 13.33 -5.27 -14.15
C ASN A 43 13.40 -3.85 -14.73
N ASP A 44 14.15 -3.71 -15.81
CA ASP A 44 14.22 -2.46 -16.57
C ASP A 44 12.89 -2.13 -17.24
N GLY A 45 12.64 -0.84 -17.44
CA GLY A 45 11.42 -0.33 -18.05
C GLY A 45 10.44 0.27 -17.06
N TRP A 46 9.17 0.35 -17.47
CA TRP A 46 8.11 1.03 -16.75
C TRP A 46 7.37 0.09 -15.79
N ALA A 47 7.05 0.61 -14.60
CA ALA A 47 6.13 -0.01 -13.66
C ALA A 47 5.11 1.01 -13.15
N PHE A 48 3.94 0.51 -12.75
CA PHE A 48 2.82 1.33 -12.30
C PHE A 48 2.28 0.75 -10.98
N GLY A 49 2.12 1.61 -9.99
CA GLY A 49 1.45 1.32 -8.72
C GLY A 49 0.05 1.95 -8.72
N LEU A 50 -0.94 1.20 -8.23
CA LEU A 50 -2.29 1.67 -7.95
C LEU A 50 -2.66 1.24 -6.55
N GLY A 51 -3.20 2.15 -5.75
CA GLY A 51 -3.54 1.90 -4.35
C GLY A 51 -4.63 2.84 -3.84
N LEU A 52 -4.89 2.72 -2.54
CA LEU A 52 -5.76 3.60 -1.79
C LEU A 52 -5.06 3.98 -0.48
N GLY A 53 -5.05 5.26 -0.15
CA GLY A 53 -4.68 5.79 1.16
C GLY A 53 -5.90 5.84 2.06
N VAL A 54 -5.70 5.58 3.35
CA VAL A 54 -6.73 5.81 4.37
C VAL A 54 -6.08 6.58 5.50
N GLU A 55 -6.62 7.76 5.77
CA GLU A 55 -6.09 8.67 6.77
C GLU A 55 -7.12 8.87 7.88
N TYR A 56 -6.65 8.81 9.12
CA TYR A 56 -7.41 9.19 10.30
C TYR A 56 -6.52 10.10 11.14
N VAL A 57 -6.74 11.39 10.99
CA VAL A 57 -5.84 12.43 11.52
C VAL A 57 -6.65 13.49 12.24
N SER A 58 -6.03 14.12 13.25
CA SER A 58 -6.60 15.31 13.86
C SER A 58 -6.75 16.41 12.80
N ALA A 59 -7.87 17.14 12.78
CA ALA A 59 -8.13 18.16 11.78
C ALA A 59 -7.00 19.22 11.66
N TYR A 60 -6.29 19.46 12.77
CA TYR A 60 -5.04 20.20 12.85
C TYR A 60 -4.30 19.79 14.13
N GLU A 61 -3.04 20.23 14.28
CA GLU A 61 -2.22 19.88 15.44
C GLU A 61 -2.85 20.36 16.76
N GLY A 62 -3.13 19.42 17.67
CA GLY A 62 -3.76 19.68 18.97
C GLY A 62 -5.30 19.70 18.96
N SER A 63 -5.93 19.36 17.84
CA SER A 63 -7.39 19.26 17.74
C SER A 63 -7.95 18.03 18.47
N ASP A 64 -9.07 18.22 19.16
CA ASP A 64 -9.92 17.12 19.68
C ASP A 64 -10.84 16.53 18.59
N GLU A 65 -10.94 17.20 17.44
CA GLU A 65 -11.70 16.77 16.26
C GLU A 65 -10.79 16.01 15.28
N PHE A 66 -11.31 14.88 14.76
CA PHE A 66 -10.63 13.98 13.82
C PHE A 66 -11.38 13.88 12.49
N GLY A 67 -10.61 13.95 11.41
CA GLY A 67 -11.06 13.68 10.05
C GLY A 67 -10.78 12.23 9.64
N PHE A 68 -11.53 11.77 8.65
CA PHE A 68 -11.30 10.49 7.99
C PHE A 68 -11.35 10.70 6.48
N GLU A 69 -10.30 10.29 5.78
CA GLU A 69 -10.21 10.44 4.32
C GLU A 69 -9.76 9.15 3.66
N VAL A 70 -10.26 8.93 2.44
CA VAL A 70 -9.90 7.79 1.60
C VAL A 70 -9.49 8.33 0.24
N ASP A 71 -8.23 8.16 -0.10
CA ASP A 71 -7.65 8.77 -1.29
C ASP A 71 -7.20 7.75 -2.32
N PRO A 72 -7.40 8.04 -3.62
CA PRO A 72 -6.72 7.29 -4.66
C PRO A 72 -5.21 7.52 -4.55
N ALA A 73 -4.46 6.43 -4.49
CA ALA A 73 -3.00 6.47 -4.52
C ALA A 73 -2.50 5.87 -5.84
N GLY A 74 -1.44 6.44 -6.39
CA GLY A 74 -0.82 5.93 -7.60
C GLY A 74 0.66 6.24 -7.64
N ALA A 75 1.41 5.45 -8.41
CA ALA A 75 2.83 5.73 -8.62
C ALA A 75 3.28 5.25 -10.00
N VAL A 76 4.31 5.90 -10.52
CA VAL A 76 5.01 5.47 -11.74
C VAL A 76 6.49 5.33 -11.41
N GLN A 77 7.10 4.21 -11.82
CA GLN A 77 8.56 4.03 -11.79
C GLN A 77 9.07 3.72 -13.18
N TRP A 78 10.28 4.18 -13.45
CA TRP A 78 11.09 3.76 -14.57
C TRP A 78 12.47 3.33 -14.07
N ARG A 79 12.92 2.15 -14.51
CA ARG A 79 14.25 1.58 -14.17
C ARG A 79 15.12 1.43 -15.41
N SER A 80 16.42 1.69 -15.24
CA SER A 80 17.48 1.29 -16.16
C SER A 80 18.71 0.83 -15.37
N GLY A 81 18.97 -0.48 -15.32
CA GLY A 81 20.12 -1.04 -14.60
C GLY A 81 19.97 -0.82 -13.09
N ASP A 82 20.84 0.02 -12.51
CA ASP A 82 20.81 0.38 -11.09
C ASP A 82 20.12 1.74 -10.83
N ASP A 83 19.68 2.42 -11.88
CA ASP A 83 19.02 3.72 -11.80
C ASP A 83 17.49 3.56 -11.76
N ILE A 84 16.84 4.30 -10.85
CA ILE A 84 15.38 4.35 -10.73
C ILE A 84 14.93 5.81 -10.65
N VAL A 85 13.92 6.15 -11.44
CA VAL A 85 13.14 7.39 -11.31
C VAL A 85 11.74 6.99 -10.87
N PHE A 86 11.20 7.69 -9.86
CA PHE A 86 9.85 7.45 -9.38
C PHE A 86 9.06 8.75 -9.26
N TRP A 87 7.75 8.64 -9.45
CA TRP A 87 6.77 9.66 -9.13
C TRP A 87 5.70 9.01 -8.28
N ALA A 88 5.59 9.46 -7.03
CA ALA A 88 4.49 9.10 -6.15
C ALA A 88 3.38 10.14 -6.32
N GLY A 89 2.23 9.70 -6.82
CA GLY A 89 0.99 10.43 -6.72
C GLY A 89 0.43 10.23 -5.32
N GLU A 90 0.99 10.97 -4.36
CA GLU A 90 0.38 11.09 -3.04
C GLU A 90 -0.91 11.90 -3.13
N ALA A 91 -1.84 11.54 -2.27
CA ALA A 91 -3.04 12.31 -2.03
C ALA A 91 -2.66 13.73 -1.62
N LEU A 92 -3.17 14.73 -2.33
CA LEU A 92 -3.07 16.12 -1.88
C LEU A 92 -4.10 16.30 -0.77
N GLY A 93 -3.72 16.02 0.47
CA GLY A 93 -4.47 16.46 1.66
C GLY A 93 -4.42 17.97 1.83
#